data_AF-A0A2G9P0K0-F1
#
_entry.id   AF-A0A2G9P0K0-F1
#
_cell.length_a   1.000
_cell.length_b   1.000
_cell.length_c   1.000
_cell.angle_alpha   90.00
_cell.angle_beta   90.00
_cell.angle_gamma   90.00
#
_symmetry.space_group_name_H-M   'P 1'
#
loop_
_entity.id
_entity.type
_entity.pdbx_description
1 polymer ?
#
loop_
_entity_poly.entity_id
_entity_poly.type
_entity_poly.pdbx_seq_one_letter_code
_entity_poly.pdbx_strand_id
1 'polypeptide(L)'
;MTYKILKKILVPLDGSKNSLRGLNMALVLAKPAGATIIGLNVSSYPLLITISSEIKNKIKKKSNQVIQQAETISKKANVLFTG
;
A
#
# COMPACT_ATOMS: atom_id res chain seq x y z
N MET A 1 -30.59 3.67 -13.34
CA MET A 1 -29.92 3.20 -12.11
C MET A 1 -28.42 3.17 -12.39
N THR A 2 -27.66 4.14 -11.89
CA THR A 2 -26.23 4.28 -12.22
C THR A 2 -25.39 3.55 -11.18
N TYR A 3 -24.83 2.40 -11.53
CA TYR A 3 -23.94 1.65 -10.65
C TYR A 3 -22.62 2.40 -10.52
N LYS A 4 -22.22 2.74 -9.30
CA LYS A 4 -20.94 3.42 -9.04
C LYS A 4 -19.80 2.42 -9.22
N ILE A 5 -19.09 2.52 -10.34
CA ILE A 5 -17.90 1.71 -10.61
C ILE A 5 -16.86 1.96 -9.51
N LEU A 6 -16.27 0.88 -8.99
CA LEU A 6 -15.21 0.93 -8.00
C LEU A 6 -13.95 1.54 -8.66
N LYS A 7 -13.68 2.82 -8.43
CA LYS A 7 -12.57 3.52 -9.10
C LYS A 7 -11.21 3.32 -8.40
N LYS A 8 -11.22 3.20 -7.07
CA LYS A 8 -10.00 3.14 -6.25
C LYS A 8 -10.21 2.22 -5.04
N ILE A 9 -9.20 1.42 -4.70
CA ILE A 9 -9.17 0.53 -3.53
C ILE A 9 -7.98 0.93 -2.65
N LEU A 10 -8.23 1.30 -1.40
CA LEU A 10 -7.19 1.56 -0.42
C LEU A 10 -6.73 0.24 0.23
N VAL A 11 -5.42 -0.01 0.26
CA VAL A 11 -4.82 -1.19 0.88
C VAL A 11 -3.79 -0.74 1.93
N PRO A 12 -4.01 -1.04 3.22
CA PRO A 12 -3.01 -0.82 4.26
C PRO A 12 -1.88 -1.87 4.13
N LEU A 13 -0.64 -1.39 4.12
CA LEU A 13 0.56 -2.19 3.86
C LEU A 13 1.57 -1.97 4.98
N ASP A 14 1.77 -2.95 5.85
CA ASP A 14 2.80 -2.92 6.90
C ASP A 14 4.07 -3.69 6.51
N GLY A 15 4.05 -4.39 5.37
CA GLY A 15 5.15 -5.22 4.87
C GLY A 15 5.11 -6.67 5.36
N SER A 16 4.13 -7.03 6.18
CA SER A 16 3.91 -8.41 6.59
C SER A 16 3.37 -9.26 5.44
N LYS A 17 3.52 -10.58 5.56
CA LYS A 17 2.92 -11.54 4.61
C LYS A 17 1.40 -11.35 4.51
N ASN A 18 0.75 -10.98 5.62
CA ASN A 18 -0.70 -10.80 5.67
C ASN A 18 -1.15 -9.54 4.95
N SER A 19 -0.43 -8.42 5.07
CA SER A 19 -0.77 -7.22 4.31
C SER A 19 -0.58 -7.45 2.81
N LEU A 20 0.48 -8.15 2.41
CA LEU A 20 0.73 -8.49 1.00
C LEU A 20 -0.30 -9.49 0.45
N ARG A 21 -0.81 -10.41 1.28
CA ARG A 21 -1.94 -11.27 0.91
C ARG A 21 -3.21 -10.44 0.69
N GLY A 22 -3.46 -9.44 1.54
CA GLY A 22 -4.53 -8.47 1.34
C GLY A 22 -4.40 -7.71 0.02
N LEU A 23 -3.18 -7.26 -0.32
CA LEU A 23 -2.88 -6.65 -1.62
C LEU A 23 -3.22 -7.59 -2.79
N ASN A 24 -2.80 -8.85 -2.73
CA ASN A 24 -3.12 -9.82 -3.80
C ASN A 24 -4.63 -9.98 -4.00
N MET A 25 -5.41 -10.02 -2.92
CA MET A 25 -6.86 -10.07 -3.02
C MET A 25 -7.43 -8.78 -3.63
N ALA A 26 -6.92 -7.61 -3.23
CA ALA A 26 -7.33 -6.34 -3.80
C ALA A 26 -7.04 -6.25 -5.30
N LEU A 27 -5.90 -6.81 -5.76
CA LEU A 27 -5.56 -6.88 -7.18
C LEU A 27 -6.54 -7.73 -7.99
N VAL A 28 -6.99 -8.86 -7.43
CA VAL A 28 -8.02 -9.71 -8.04
C VAL A 28 -9.34 -8.95 -8.22
N LEU A 29 -9.71 -8.11 -7.26
CA LEU A 29 -10.91 -7.27 -7.34
C LEU A 29 -10.72 -6.09 -8.30
N ALA A 30 -9.54 -5.47 -8.29
CA ALA A 30 -9.24 -4.28 -9.07
C ALA A 30 -9.20 -4.54 -10.57
N LYS A 31 -8.63 -5.68 -10.97
CA LYS A 31 -8.35 -6.02 -12.37
C LYS A 31 -9.60 -6.03 -13.27
N PRO A 32 -10.68 -6.79 -12.96
CA PRO A 32 -11.90 -6.77 -13.77
C PRO A 32 -12.66 -5.44 -13.64
N ALA A 33 -12.49 -4.72 -12.53
CA ALA A 33 -13.15 -3.44 -12.30
C ALA A 33 -12.44 -2.24 -12.96
N GLY A 34 -11.23 -2.43 -13.52
CA GLY A 34 -10.38 -1.32 -13.98
C GLY A 34 -10.01 -0.35 -12.85
N ALA A 35 -10.00 -0.82 -11.60
CA ALA A 35 -9.77 0.03 -10.43
C ALA A 35 -8.27 0.26 -10.19
N THR A 36 -7.94 1.37 -9.53
CA THR A 36 -6.58 1.66 -9.07
C THR A 36 -6.38 1.22 -7.62
N ILE A 37 -5.23 0.64 -7.29
CA ILE A 37 -4.83 0.38 -5.91
C ILE A 37 -4.13 1.62 -5.33
N ILE A 38 -4.56 2.04 -4.14
CA ILE A 38 -3.86 3.02 -3.31
C ILE A 38 -3.18 2.25 -2.17
N GLY A 39 -1.85 2.19 -2.15
CA GLY A 39 -1.09 1.61 -1.04
C GLY A 39 -0.85 2.63 0.07
N LEU A 40 -1.04 2.23 1.33
CA LEU A 40 -0.76 3.08 2.49
C LEU A 40 0.10 2.33 3.51
N ASN A 41 1.33 2.79 3.73
CA ASN A 41 2.12 2.36 4.89
C ASN A 41 1.97 3.36 6.03
N VAL A 42 1.62 2.85 7.21
CA VAL A 42 1.51 3.67 8.43
C VAL A 42 2.66 3.32 9.34
N SER A 43 3.46 4.32 9.67
CA SER A 43 4.50 4.22 10.69
C SER A 43 4.08 5.03 11.91
N SER A 44 3.67 4.35 12.97
CA SER A 44 3.28 4.99 14.24
C SER A 44 4.49 5.11 15.17
N TYR A 45 4.57 6.25 15.86
CA TYR A 45 5.54 6.44 16.92
C TYR A 45 5.00 7.35 18.03
N PRO A 46 5.44 7.17 19.30
CA PRO A 46 4.90 7.93 20.43
C PRO A 46 5.17 9.43 20.28
N LEU A 47 4.14 10.26 20.42
CA LEU A 47 4.21 11.72 20.26
C LEU A 47 5.16 12.38 21.29
N LEU A 48 5.32 11.78 22.48
CA LEU A 48 6.16 12.31 23.55
C LEU A 48 7.67 12.02 23.37
N ILE A 49 8.07 11.23 22.38
CA ILE A 49 9.49 10.89 22.16
C ILE A 49 10.02 11.70 20.99
N THR A 50 11.05 12.52 21.25
CA THR A 50 11.82 13.15 20.19
C THR A 50 12.69 12.09 19.52
N ILE A 51 12.18 11.55 18.40
CA ILE A 51 12.91 10.56 17.61
C ILE A 51 14.00 11.25 16.81
N SER A 52 15.22 10.71 16.88
CA SER A 52 16.35 11.21 16.08
C SER A 52 16.04 11.17 14.58
N SER A 53 16.66 12.07 13.82
CA SER A 53 16.54 12.11 12.36
C SER A 53 16.94 10.78 11.71
N GLU A 54 17.93 10.08 12.27
CA GLU A 54 18.38 8.77 11.80
C GLU A 54 17.30 7.69 11.93
N ILE A 55 16.61 7.62 13.07
CA ILE A 55 15.53 6.66 13.27
C ILE A 55 14.36 7.00 12.33
N LYS A 56 14.01 8.29 12.18
CA LYS A 56 13.00 8.74 11.22
C LYS A 56 13.36 8.32 9.78
N ASN A 57 14.61 8.51 9.37
CA ASN A 57 15.10 8.12 8.05
C ASN A 57 15.05 6.60 7.86
N LYS A 58 15.41 5.81 8.88
CA LYS A 58 15.34 4.35 8.85
C LYS A 58 13.89 3.85 8.70
N ILE A 59 12.95 4.45 9.42
CA ILE A 59 11.51 4.16 9.30
C ILE A 59 11.01 4.50 7.90
N LYS A 60 11.31 5.71 7.40
CA LYS A 60 10.94 6.15 6.05
C LYS A 60 11.51 5.23 4.98
N LYS A 61 12.77 4.81 5.11
CA LYS A 61 13.40 3.86 4.19
C LYS A 61 12.64 2.53 4.17
N LYS A 62 12.27 2.00 5.34
CA LYS A 62 11.51 0.74 5.44
C LYS A 62 10.09 0.87 4.88
N SER A 63 9.41 1.98 5.15
CA SER A 63 8.11 2.30 4.53
C SER A 63 8.21 2.31 3.00
N ASN A 64 9.20 3.00 2.44
CA ASN A 64 9.41 3.05 1.00
C ASN A 64 9.69 1.67 0.40
N GLN A 65 10.42 0.80 1.10
CA GLN A 65 10.65 -0.58 0.65
C GLN A 65 9.35 -1.38 0.57
N VAL A 66 8.45 -1.23 1.56
CA VAL A 66 7.14 -1.89 1.56
C VAL A 66 6.29 -1.42 0.39
N ILE A 67 6.26 -0.11 0.13
CA ILE A 67 5.53 0.48 -1.00
C ILE A 67 6.12 0.01 -2.34
N GLN A 68 7.44 0.01 -2.51
CA GLN A 68 8.09 -0.47 -3.73
C GLN A 68 7.80 -1.95 -4.00
N GLN A 69 7.77 -2.78 -2.94
CA GLN A 69 7.39 -4.18 -3.06
C GLN A 69 5.94 -4.33 -3.54
N ALA A 70 5.02 -3.57 -2.96
CA ALA A 70 3.61 -3.58 -3.35
C ALA A 70 3.39 -3.08 -4.79
N GLU A 71 4.11 -2.04 -5.20
CA GLU A 71 4.09 -1.52 -6.57
C GLU A 71 4.58 -2.59 -7.55
N THR A 72 5.67 -3.30 -7.22
CA THR A 72 6.21 -4.39 -8.06
C THR A 72 5.20 -5.53 -8.21
N ILE A 73 4.54 -5.92 -7.13
CA ILE A 73 3.48 -6.96 -7.16
C ILE A 73 2.30 -6.50 -8.03
N SER A 74 1.88 -5.24 -7.90
CA SER A 74 0.76 -4.66 -8.65
C SER A 74 1.07 -4.54 -10.15
N LYS A 75 2.29 -4.12 -10.50
CA LYS A 75 2.79 -4.09 -11.89
C LYS A 75 2.74 -5.47 -12.53
N LYS A 76 3.20 -6.52 -11.82
CA LYS A 76 3.13 -7.92 -12.30
C LYS A 76 1.69 -8.37 -12.55
N ALA A 77 0.71 -7.85 -11.81
CA ALA A 77 -0.70 -8.17 -11.99
C ALA A 77 -1.39 -7.37 -13.12
N ASN A 78 -0.69 -6.39 -13.72
CA ASN A 78 -1.22 -5.39 -14.66
C ASN A 78 -2.34 -4.53 -14.07
N VAL A 79 -2.16 -4.04 -12.84
CA VAL A 79 -3.10 -3.13 -12.17
C VAL A 79 -2.37 -1.84 -11.78
N LEU A 80 -3.02 -0.68 -11.99
CA LEU A 80 -2.45 0.62 -11.61
C LEU A 80 -2.32 0.73 -10.09
N PHE A 81 -1.17 1.21 -9.62
CA PHE A 81 -0.85 1.37 -8.21
C PHE A 81 -0.32 2.78 -7.92
N THR A 82 -0.74 3.36 -6.80
CA THR A 82 -0.22 4.63 -6.26
C THR A 82 -0.01 4.49 -4.75
N GLY A 83 1.16 4.84 -4.22
CA GLY A 83 1.44 4.77 -2.78
C GLY A 83 2.86 5.14 -2.45
#